data_AF-A0A7J6A9U4-F1
#
_entry.id   AF-A0A7J6A9U4-F1
#
_cell.length_a   1.000
_cell.length_b   1.000
_cell.length_c   1.000
_cell.angle_alpha   90.00
_cell.angle_beta   90.00
_cell.angle_gamma   90.00
#
_symmetry.space_group_name_H-M   'P 1'
#
loop_
_entity.id
_entity.type
_entity.pdbx_description
1 polymer ?
#
loop_
_entity_poly.entity_id
_entity_poly.type
_entity_poly.pdbx_seq_one_letter_code
_entity_poly.pdbx_strand_id
1 'polypeptide(L)'
;MGKRDWLRTHRQGHVEVMNFNPGSFQHDQQLLQFMDQLEILEEKRQKLNTLIEEGWFNISKARYSMGNKHVSALQYASDMEPLVHVYESQTENGDAEFKCVRTEDKAEELRESDTVETIGPTEGGLRRRVNVKKKESKEEKDTSKDECEKEPQFNSTSEISPCRHQDPLKWFGILVPQNLKQAQTAFKEVIILAAEISTLQSAIVKTRLEMHTQMKDKQKIVSELKE
;
A
#
# COMPACT_ATOMS: atom_id res chain seq x y z
N MET A 1 88.50 0.26 -22.80
CA MET A 1 87.43 -0.28 -21.92
C MET A 1 87.60 0.33 -20.54
N GLY A 2 86.75 1.17 -19.96
CA GLY A 2 85.32 1.36 -20.18
C GLY A 2 84.52 0.75 -19.04
N LYS A 3 84.40 1.45 -17.90
CA LYS A 3 83.13 1.73 -17.20
C LYS A 3 83.41 2.56 -15.93
N ARG A 4 82.74 3.72 -15.90
CA ARG A 4 82.59 4.63 -14.77
C ARG A 4 81.52 4.02 -13.87
N ASP A 5 81.84 3.80 -12.60
CA ASP A 5 80.85 3.48 -11.57
C ASP A 5 80.04 4.74 -11.29
N TRP A 6 78.81 4.76 -11.82
CA TRP A 6 77.81 5.76 -11.52
C TRP A 6 77.08 5.38 -10.23
N LEU A 7 77.27 6.20 -9.20
CA LEU A 7 76.30 6.58 -8.17
C LEU A 7 75.00 5.76 -8.17
N ARG A 8 74.96 4.71 -7.34
CA ARG A 8 73.69 4.13 -6.86
C ARG A 8 73.27 4.91 -5.62
N THR A 9 72.75 6.11 -5.83
CA THR A 9 71.97 6.82 -4.82
C THR A 9 70.69 6.02 -4.58
N HIS A 10 70.58 5.41 -3.40
CA HIS A 10 69.31 4.91 -2.89
C HIS A 10 68.36 6.10 -2.73
N ARG A 11 67.53 6.32 -3.75
CA ARG A 11 66.32 7.14 -3.64
C ARG A 11 65.39 6.39 -2.72
N GLN A 12 65.44 6.72 -1.42
CA GLN A 12 64.39 6.38 -0.47
C GLN A 12 63.10 6.92 -1.06
N GLY A 13 62.25 6.03 -1.57
CA GLY A 13 60.88 6.37 -1.92
C GLY A 13 60.22 6.84 -0.64
N HIS A 14 60.04 8.16 -0.53
CA HIS A 14 59.10 8.76 0.39
C HIS A 14 57.73 8.23 -0.05
N VAL A 15 57.31 7.11 0.52
CA VAL A 15 55.91 6.70 0.47
C VAL A 15 55.22 7.72 1.34
N GLU A 16 54.73 8.78 0.68
CA GLU A 16 53.81 9.73 1.26
C GLU A 16 52.62 8.91 1.71
N VAL A 17 52.59 8.58 3.00
CA VAL A 17 51.46 7.94 3.64
C VAL A 17 50.33 8.93 3.46
N MET A 18 49.47 8.69 2.46
CA MET A 18 48.24 9.44 2.28
C MET A 18 47.55 9.42 3.64
N ASN A 19 47.50 10.59 4.29
CA ASN A 19 46.69 10.82 5.49
C ASN A 19 45.23 10.62 5.07
N PHE A 20 44.80 9.36 5.00
CA PHE A 20 43.41 9.00 4.88
C PHE A 20 42.76 9.44 6.18
N ASN A 21 42.04 10.57 6.12
CA ASN A 21 41.28 11.04 7.26
C ASN A 21 40.02 10.16 7.33
N PRO A 22 39.92 9.20 8.26
CA PRO A 22 38.79 8.26 8.30
C PRO A 22 37.45 8.99 8.46
N GLY A 23 37.49 10.19 9.05
CA GLY A 23 36.34 11.05 9.19
C GLY A 23 35.84 11.68 7.89
N SER A 24 36.63 11.83 6.81
CA SER A 24 36.07 12.35 5.54
C SER A 24 35.31 11.25 4.81
N PHE A 25 35.85 10.04 4.78
CA PHE A 25 35.21 8.88 4.14
C PHE A 25 33.84 8.56 4.75
N GLN A 26 33.72 8.64 6.08
CA GLN A 26 32.44 8.44 6.76
C GLN A 26 31.38 9.48 6.35
N HIS A 27 31.78 10.73 6.10
CA HIS A 27 30.84 11.79 5.71
C HIS A 27 30.37 11.62 4.27
N ASP A 28 31.29 11.26 3.37
CA ASP A 28 30.95 10.96 1.99
C ASP A 28 30.00 9.77 1.92
N GLN A 29 30.22 8.73 2.74
CA GLN A 29 29.33 7.58 2.83
C GLN A 29 27.93 7.96 3.34
N GLN A 30 27.82 8.81 4.37
CA GLN A 30 26.52 9.29 4.85
C GLN A 30 25.81 10.16 3.82
N LEU A 31 26.55 10.99 3.07
CA LEU A 31 25.98 11.79 1.99
C LEU A 31 25.42 10.90 0.88
N LEU A 32 26.15 9.86 0.48
CA LEU A 32 25.67 8.89 -0.51
C LEU A 32 24.40 8.19 -0.01
N GLN A 33 24.40 7.70 1.24
CA GLN A 33 23.20 7.10 1.85
C GLN A 33 21.99 8.06 1.84
N PHE A 34 22.21 9.34 2.16
CA PHE A 34 21.16 10.35 2.13
C PHE A 34 20.62 10.58 0.71
N MET A 35 21.49 10.61 -0.29
CA MET A 35 21.08 10.75 -1.71
C MET A 35 20.29 9.53 -2.18
N ASP A 36 20.73 8.32 -1.85
CA ASP A 36 20.02 7.08 -2.17
C ASP A 36 18.62 7.07 -1.52
N GLN A 37 18.51 7.50 -0.26
CA GLN A 37 17.23 7.62 0.43
C GLN A 37 16.29 8.64 -0.26
N LEU A 38 16.81 9.75 -0.75
CA LEU A 38 16.03 10.76 -1.47
C LEU A 38 15.54 10.25 -2.83
N GLU A 39 16.36 9.49 -3.55
CA GLU A 39 15.98 8.84 -4.81
C GLU A 39 14.82 7.87 -4.58
N ILE A 40 14.95 6.97 -3.60
CA ILE A 40 13.89 6.02 -3.23
C ILE A 40 12.61 6.76 -2.80
N LEU A 41 12.74 7.89 -2.09
CA LEU A 41 11.59 8.69 -1.66
C LEU A 41 10.85 9.26 -2.87
N GLU A 42 11.57 9.77 -3.86
CA GLU A 42 10.98 10.36 -5.06
C GLU A 42 10.28 9.28 -5.90
N GLU A 43 10.90 8.11 -6.09
CA GLU A 43 10.28 6.97 -6.77
C GLU A 43 8.98 6.54 -6.09
N LYS A 44 9.00 6.38 -4.76
CA LYS A 44 7.81 5.99 -4.00
C LYS A 44 6.71 7.05 -4.07
N ARG A 45 7.06 8.34 -4.06
CA ARG A 45 6.09 9.44 -4.22
C ARG A 45 5.44 9.45 -5.60
N GLN A 46 6.22 9.22 -6.65
CA GLN A 46 5.67 9.10 -8.00
C GLN A 46 4.68 7.94 -8.10
N LYS A 47 5.07 6.76 -7.59
CA LYS A 47 4.18 5.60 -7.53
C LYS A 47 2.91 5.87 -6.72
N LEU A 48 3.04 6.52 -5.56
CA LEU A 48 1.91 6.92 -4.71
C LEU A 48 0.94 7.81 -5.48
N ASN A 49 1.45 8.84 -6.17
CA ASN A 49 0.63 9.76 -6.94
C ASN A 49 -0.13 9.03 -8.07
N THR A 50 0.56 8.15 -8.82
CA THR A 50 -0.09 7.35 -9.87
C THR A 50 -1.24 6.50 -9.31
N LEU A 51 -1.05 5.84 -8.16
CA LEU A 51 -2.09 5.03 -7.54
C LEU A 51 -3.26 5.88 -7.00
N ILE A 52 -2.98 7.06 -6.46
CA ILE A 52 -4.02 8.01 -6.02
C ILE A 52 -4.85 8.49 -7.22
N GLU A 53 -4.20 8.86 -8.32
CA GLU A 53 -4.88 9.26 -9.55
C GLU A 53 -5.74 8.13 -10.11
N GLU A 54 -5.22 6.91 -10.18
CA GLU A 54 -5.97 5.74 -10.60
C GLU A 54 -7.18 5.47 -9.70
N GLY A 55 -6.99 5.53 -8.38
CA GLY A 55 -8.05 5.34 -7.39
C GLY A 55 -9.20 6.33 -7.58
N TRP A 56 -8.88 7.63 -7.69
CA TRP A 56 -9.89 8.67 -7.89
C TRP A 56 -10.57 8.60 -9.26
N PHE A 57 -9.81 8.27 -10.30
CA PHE A 57 -10.36 8.08 -11.64
C PHE A 57 -11.35 6.91 -11.67
N ASN A 58 -11.03 5.80 -11.02
CA ASN A 58 -11.91 4.64 -10.94
C ASN A 58 -13.15 4.90 -10.06
N ILE A 59 -13.04 5.66 -8.96
CA ILE A 59 -14.21 6.16 -8.21
C ILE A 59 -15.11 6.99 -9.12
N SER A 60 -14.52 7.89 -9.92
CA SER A 60 -15.27 8.77 -10.82
C SER A 60 -16.04 7.98 -11.88
N LYS A 61 -15.42 6.95 -12.47
CA LYS A 61 -16.11 6.02 -13.39
C LYS A 61 -17.25 5.26 -12.71
N ALA A 62 -17.04 4.77 -11.49
CA ALA A 62 -18.09 4.07 -10.74
C ALA A 62 -19.28 4.98 -10.43
N ARG A 63 -19.01 6.24 -10.04
CA ARG A 63 -20.04 7.27 -9.82
C ARG A 63 -20.78 7.65 -11.10
N TYR A 64 -20.09 7.69 -12.23
CA TYR A 64 -20.72 7.93 -13.52
C TYR A 64 -21.68 6.80 -13.91
N SER A 65 -21.27 5.54 -13.71
CA SER A 65 -22.08 4.38 -14.11
C SER A 65 -23.23 4.07 -13.15
N MET A 66 -23.04 4.17 -11.84
CA MET A 66 -24.08 3.89 -10.83
C MET A 66 -24.87 5.12 -10.39
N GLY A 67 -24.36 6.31 -10.67
CA GLY A 67 -24.91 7.56 -10.17
C GLY A 67 -24.36 7.97 -8.81
N ASN A 68 -24.37 9.27 -8.58
CA ASN A 68 -23.74 9.93 -7.43
C ASN A 68 -24.33 9.50 -6.07
N LYS A 69 -25.60 9.09 -6.02
CA LYS A 69 -26.28 8.68 -4.78
C LYS A 69 -25.84 7.28 -4.31
N HIS A 70 -25.51 6.40 -5.26
CA HIS A 70 -25.16 5.01 -4.98
C HIS A 70 -23.71 4.84 -4.57
N VAL A 71 -22.78 5.66 -5.08
CA VAL A 71 -21.39 5.67 -4.61
C VAL A 71 -21.16 6.96 -3.84
N SER A 72 -21.57 6.95 -2.57
CA SER A 72 -21.55 8.09 -1.65
C SER A 72 -21.39 7.63 -0.21
N ALA A 73 -20.95 8.55 0.65
CA ALA A 73 -20.82 8.33 2.09
C ALA A 73 -22.15 7.97 2.79
N LEU A 74 -23.30 8.25 2.14
CA LEU A 74 -24.61 7.86 2.66
C LEU A 74 -24.80 6.33 2.73
N GLN A 75 -24.01 5.56 1.99
CA GLN A 75 -24.11 4.10 1.98
C GLN A 75 -23.30 3.42 3.08
N TYR A 76 -22.45 4.16 3.81
CA TYR A 76 -21.61 3.56 4.85
C TYR A 76 -22.46 2.95 5.97
N ALA A 77 -22.05 1.78 6.45
CA ALA A 77 -22.71 1.14 7.59
C ALA A 77 -22.42 1.90 8.90
N SER A 78 -23.37 1.88 9.83
CA SER A 78 -23.23 2.57 11.13
C SER A 78 -22.14 1.97 12.02
N ASP A 79 -21.81 0.70 11.77
CA ASP A 79 -20.80 -0.12 12.44
C ASP A 79 -19.51 -0.25 11.61
N MET A 80 -19.18 0.76 10.79
CA MET A 80 -17.93 0.78 10.02
C MET A 80 -16.69 0.73 10.93
N GLU A 81 -15.89 -0.33 10.78
CA GLU A 81 -14.60 -0.50 11.45
C GLU A 81 -13.43 -0.40 10.44
N PRO A 82 -12.27 0.13 10.86
CA PRO A 82 -11.09 0.19 10.01
C PRO A 82 -10.52 -1.21 9.75
N LEU A 83 -10.32 -1.55 8.48
CA LEU A 83 -9.68 -2.82 8.07
C LEU A 83 -8.15 -2.76 8.12
N VAL A 84 -7.58 -1.57 8.03
CA VAL A 84 -6.13 -1.33 8.02
C VAL A 84 -5.77 -0.42 9.19
N HIS A 85 -4.83 -0.86 10.00
CA HIS A 85 -4.31 -0.13 11.14
C HIS A 85 -2.85 0.21 10.89
N VAL A 86 -2.43 1.42 11.26
CA VAL A 86 -1.03 1.85 11.19
C VAL A 86 -0.48 1.95 12.59
N TYR A 87 0.62 1.24 12.85
CA TYR A 87 1.33 1.29 14.11
C TYR A 87 2.69 1.92 13.90
N GLU A 88 3.12 2.73 14.87
CA GLU A 88 4.49 3.19 14.96
C GLU A 88 5.25 2.24 15.90
N SER A 89 6.37 1.74 15.42
CA SER A 89 7.33 0.96 16.19
C SER A 89 8.68 1.65 16.13
N GLN A 90 9.53 1.44 17.14
CA GLN A 90 10.91 1.90 17.10
C GLN A 90 11.81 0.72 16.79
N THR A 91 12.65 0.85 15.76
CA THR A 91 13.68 -0.12 15.42
C THR A 91 14.79 -0.11 16.48
N GLU A 92 15.60 -1.18 16.55
CA GLU A 92 16.77 -1.28 17.45
C GLU A 92 17.74 -0.09 17.31
N ASN A 93 17.78 0.53 16.13
CA ASN A 93 18.60 1.71 15.84
C ASN A 93 17.96 3.04 16.29
N GLY A 94 16.80 3.01 16.96
CA GLY A 94 16.03 4.19 17.38
C GLY A 94 15.28 4.89 16.24
N ASP A 95 15.07 4.20 15.12
CA ASP A 95 14.33 4.73 13.96
C ASP A 95 12.83 4.50 14.12
N ALA A 96 12.01 5.50 13.76
CA ALA A 96 10.57 5.34 13.71
C ALA A 96 10.15 4.54 12.46
N GLU A 97 9.57 3.37 12.67
CA GLU A 97 9.09 2.46 11.66
C GLU A 97 7.56 2.32 11.74
N PHE A 98 6.88 2.77 10.70
CA PHE A 98 5.44 2.63 10.52
C PHE A 98 5.10 1.31 9.82
N LYS A 99 4.20 0.52 10.42
CA LYS A 99 3.72 -0.75 9.87
C LYS A 99 2.21 -0.73 9.68
N CYS A 100 1.78 -1.13 8.50
CA CYS A 100 0.37 -1.40 8.22
C CYS A 100 0.04 -2.84 8.59
N VAL A 101 -0.96 -3.05 9.44
CA VAL A 101 -1.49 -4.37 9.79
C VAL A 101 -2.94 -4.44 9.35
N ARG A 102 -3.32 -5.51 8.64
CA ARG A 102 -4.71 -5.73 8.24
C ARG A 102 -5.41 -6.63 9.25
N THR A 103 -6.68 -6.36 9.49
CA THR A 103 -7.50 -7.16 10.41
C THR A 103 -7.73 -8.57 9.87
N GLU A 104 -7.69 -8.76 8.55
CA GLU A 104 -7.79 -10.05 7.86
C GLU A 104 -6.59 -10.97 8.18
N ASP A 105 -5.37 -10.42 8.27
CA ASP A 105 -4.14 -11.19 8.55
C ASP A 105 -4.15 -11.80 9.96
N LYS A 106 -4.78 -11.13 10.93
CA LYS A 106 -4.97 -11.66 12.30
C LYS A 106 -5.98 -12.81 12.36
N ALA A 107 -6.90 -12.90 11.40
CA ALA A 107 -7.88 -13.98 11.36
C ALA A 107 -7.28 -15.27 10.77
N GLU A 108 -6.31 -15.17 9.86
CA GLU A 108 -5.64 -16.34 9.27
C GLU A 108 -4.64 -17.02 10.23
N GLU A 109 -3.91 -16.27 11.08
CA GLU A 109 -3.08 -16.87 12.15
C GLU A 109 -3.89 -17.70 13.16
N LEU A 110 -5.18 -17.39 13.33
CA LEU A 110 -6.11 -18.15 14.17
C LEU A 110 -6.77 -19.33 13.44
N ARG A 111 -6.68 -19.41 12.10
CA ARG A 111 -7.32 -20.45 11.27
C ARG A 111 -6.39 -21.61 10.90
N GLU A 112 -5.07 -21.44 10.98
CA GLU A 112 -4.12 -22.53 10.68
C GLU A 112 -4.12 -23.65 11.74
N SER A 113 -4.79 -23.46 12.88
CA SER A 113 -4.86 -24.48 13.95
C SER A 113 -6.07 -25.41 13.88
N ASP A 114 -7.09 -25.11 13.07
CA ASP A 114 -8.30 -25.95 12.98
C ASP A 114 -8.81 -26.03 11.53
N THR A 115 -8.43 -27.11 10.83
CA THR A 115 -9.32 -28.02 10.09
C THR A 115 -8.52 -28.89 9.12
N VAL A 116 -7.94 -29.98 9.63
CA VAL A 116 -7.76 -31.18 8.81
C VAL A 116 -9.07 -31.97 8.90
N GLU A 117 -9.92 -31.88 7.89
CA GLU A 117 -10.91 -32.92 7.63
C GLU A 117 -10.72 -33.45 6.21
N THR A 118 -9.93 -34.53 6.14
CA THR A 118 -10.07 -35.52 5.07
C THR A 118 -11.26 -36.39 5.43
N ILE A 119 -12.18 -36.59 4.47
CA ILE A 119 -12.81 -37.87 4.07
C ILE A 119 -14.07 -37.52 3.24
N GLY A 120 -14.00 -37.74 1.93
CA GLY A 120 -15.20 -37.85 1.09
C GLY A 120 -15.97 -39.15 1.38
N PRO A 121 -17.23 -39.27 0.96
CA PRO A 121 -17.44 -40.17 -0.19
C PRO A 121 -18.61 -39.81 -1.14
N THR A 122 -18.41 -40.25 -2.39
CA THR A 122 -19.38 -40.87 -3.32
C THR A 122 -20.49 -40.04 -3.99
N GLU A 123 -20.31 -39.91 -5.31
CA GLU A 123 -21.29 -40.18 -6.38
C GLU A 123 -22.79 -40.07 -6.09
N GLY A 124 -23.47 -39.26 -6.92
CA GLY A 124 -24.85 -39.58 -7.31
C GLY A 124 -25.71 -38.36 -7.65
N GLY A 125 -26.03 -38.19 -8.95
CA GLY A 125 -27.32 -37.61 -9.33
C GLY A 125 -27.29 -36.36 -10.21
N LEU A 126 -26.78 -36.51 -11.43
CA LEU A 126 -27.16 -35.67 -12.56
C LEU A 126 -28.69 -35.70 -12.74
N ARG A 127 -29.40 -34.57 -12.59
CA ARG A 127 -30.79 -34.44 -13.08
C ARG A 127 -30.85 -33.40 -14.19
N ARG A 128 -31.05 -33.90 -15.42
CA ARG A 128 -31.33 -33.14 -16.63
C ARG A 128 -32.83 -33.28 -16.97
N ARG A 129 -33.46 -32.12 -17.25
CA ARG A 129 -34.67 -31.79 -18.05
C ARG A 129 -35.82 -32.79 -18.24
N VAL A 130 -37.06 -32.27 -18.15
CA VAL A 130 -38.15 -32.55 -19.12
C VAL A 130 -38.92 -31.27 -19.45
N ASN A 131 -39.24 -31.10 -20.73
CA ASN A 131 -39.93 -29.99 -21.39
C ASN A 131 -41.09 -30.59 -22.20
N VAL A 132 -42.34 -30.13 -22.06
CA VAL A 132 -43.47 -30.39 -23.00
C VAL A 132 -44.49 -29.24 -22.84
N LYS A 133 -44.52 -28.23 -23.74
CA LYS A 133 -45.48 -27.99 -24.87
C LYS A 133 -46.95 -27.78 -24.42
N LYS A 134 -47.80 -26.91 -25.00
CA LYS A 134 -47.83 -25.99 -26.15
C LYS A 134 -49.30 -25.50 -26.25
N LYS A 135 -49.59 -24.20 -26.51
CA LYS A 135 -50.43 -23.72 -27.64
C LYS A 135 -50.79 -22.23 -27.54
N GLU A 136 -50.80 -21.63 -28.72
CA GLU A 136 -51.07 -20.24 -29.08
C GLU A 136 -52.57 -19.90 -29.10
N SER A 137 -52.91 -18.62 -28.90
CA SER A 137 -53.71 -17.82 -29.86
C SER A 137 -53.76 -16.34 -29.48
N LYS A 138 -53.62 -15.50 -30.51
CA LYS A 138 -53.77 -14.03 -30.57
C LYS A 138 -55.15 -13.57 -30.07
N GLU A 139 -55.23 -12.34 -29.54
CA GLU A 139 -56.03 -11.25 -30.12
C GLU A 139 -55.82 -9.93 -29.35
N GLU A 140 -55.57 -8.87 -30.11
CA GLU A 140 -55.54 -7.48 -29.65
C GLU A 140 -56.96 -6.94 -29.52
N LYS A 141 -57.25 -6.18 -28.46
CA LYS A 141 -58.21 -5.07 -28.52
C LYS A 141 -58.08 -4.11 -27.34
N ASP A 142 -58.13 -2.84 -27.71
CA ASP A 142 -58.11 -1.60 -26.93
C ASP A 142 -58.97 -1.60 -25.65
N THR A 143 -58.50 -0.94 -24.59
CA THR A 143 -59.05 0.36 -24.14
C THR A 143 -58.35 0.90 -22.87
N SER A 144 -57.83 2.13 -22.99
CA SER A 144 -57.84 3.26 -22.05
C SER A 144 -57.53 3.11 -20.54
N LYS A 145 -56.55 3.93 -20.11
CA LYS A 145 -56.48 4.76 -18.88
C LYS A 145 -56.57 4.03 -17.53
N ASP A 146 -55.48 4.01 -16.77
CA ASP A 146 -55.35 4.82 -15.54
C ASP A 146 -53.90 4.86 -15.04
N GLU A 147 -53.52 5.98 -14.43
CA GLU A 147 -52.25 6.19 -13.75
C GLU A 147 -52.23 5.43 -12.41
N CYS A 148 -51.13 4.77 -12.04
CA CYS A 148 -50.80 4.58 -10.62
C CYS A 148 -49.33 4.18 -10.44
N GLU A 149 -48.57 5.10 -9.86
CA GLU A 149 -47.28 4.86 -9.21
C GLU A 149 -47.40 3.71 -8.21
N LYS A 150 -46.48 2.72 -8.28
CA LYS A 150 -46.13 1.90 -7.11
C LYS A 150 -44.64 1.61 -7.10
N GLU A 151 -43.97 2.28 -6.16
CA GLU A 151 -42.76 1.78 -5.52
C GLU A 151 -42.95 0.32 -5.08
N PRO A 152 -41.91 -0.52 -5.15
CA PRO A 152 -41.82 -1.68 -4.28
C PRO A 152 -40.92 -1.32 -3.09
N GLN A 153 -41.56 -0.96 -1.98
CA GLN A 153 -40.95 -1.01 -0.66
C GLN A 153 -40.58 -2.45 -0.30
N PHE A 154 -39.31 -2.61 0.05
CA PHE A 154 -38.75 -3.35 1.18
C PHE A 154 -39.69 -4.34 1.90
N ASN A 155 -39.28 -5.61 1.95
CA ASN A 155 -39.30 -6.43 3.16
C ASN A 155 -38.59 -7.77 2.93
N SER A 156 -37.39 -7.92 3.49
CA SER A 156 -36.95 -9.23 4.01
C SER A 156 -35.99 -8.97 5.17
N THR A 157 -36.57 -8.89 6.36
CA THR A 157 -35.88 -9.12 7.62
C THR A 157 -35.18 -10.48 7.52
N SER A 158 -33.86 -10.49 7.48
CA SER A 158 -33.06 -11.68 7.74
C SER A 158 -31.99 -11.29 8.77
N GLU A 159 -32.27 -11.71 9.99
CA GLU A 159 -31.32 -12.11 11.04
C GLU A 159 -30.01 -11.33 11.11
N ILE A 160 -29.95 -10.39 12.05
CA ILE A 160 -28.72 -9.78 12.55
C ILE A 160 -27.94 -10.87 13.28
N SER A 161 -27.19 -11.65 12.50
CA SER A 161 -25.97 -12.28 12.95
C SER A 161 -24.91 -11.19 13.09
N PRO A 162 -24.15 -11.11 14.19
CA PRO A 162 -23.04 -10.16 14.28
C PRO A 162 -21.91 -10.69 13.40
N CYS A 163 -22.01 -10.43 12.09
CA CYS A 163 -20.97 -10.74 11.12
C CYS A 163 -19.80 -9.78 11.34
N ARG A 164 -18.89 -10.15 12.24
CA ARG A 164 -17.53 -9.59 12.31
C ARG A 164 -16.93 -9.68 10.89
N HIS A 165 -16.60 -8.54 10.29
CA HIS A 165 -15.98 -8.39 8.97
C HIS A 165 -16.93 -8.58 7.77
N GLN A 166 -17.87 -7.66 7.58
CA GLN A 166 -18.53 -7.49 6.28
C GLN A 166 -17.58 -6.79 5.30
N ASP A 167 -17.54 -7.25 4.05
CA ASP A 167 -16.80 -6.57 2.96
C ASP A 167 -17.42 -5.18 2.73
N PRO A 168 -16.68 -4.08 2.94
CA PRO A 168 -17.20 -2.71 2.84
C PRO A 168 -17.68 -2.35 1.42
N LEU A 169 -17.28 -3.11 0.39
CA LEU A 169 -17.83 -2.92 -0.95
C LEU A 169 -19.32 -3.26 -1.03
N LYS A 170 -19.81 -4.18 -0.19
CA LYS A 170 -21.22 -4.61 -0.20
C LYS A 170 -22.17 -3.53 0.31
N TRP A 171 -21.65 -2.51 0.99
CA TRP A 171 -22.42 -1.33 1.37
C TRP A 171 -23.00 -0.58 0.16
N PHE A 172 -22.35 -0.68 -1.00
CA PHE A 172 -22.80 -0.06 -2.24
C PHE A 172 -23.76 -0.95 -3.06
N GLY A 173 -24.34 -1.98 -2.44
CA GLY A 173 -25.30 -2.90 -3.03
C GLY A 173 -24.69 -4.24 -3.47
N ILE A 174 -25.57 -5.14 -3.94
CA ILE A 174 -25.21 -6.52 -4.31
C ILE A 174 -24.31 -6.54 -5.56
N LEU A 175 -24.42 -5.53 -6.42
CA LEU A 175 -23.74 -5.48 -7.71
C LEU A 175 -22.69 -4.37 -7.76
N VAL A 176 -21.54 -4.64 -7.12
CA VAL A 176 -20.42 -3.69 -7.04
C VAL A 176 -19.71 -3.53 -8.40
N PRO A 177 -19.59 -2.32 -8.97
CA PRO A 177 -18.91 -2.10 -10.24
C PRO A 177 -17.43 -2.46 -10.16
N GLN A 178 -16.88 -2.98 -11.25
CA GLN A 178 -15.46 -3.35 -11.33
C GLN A 178 -14.54 -2.17 -11.00
N ASN A 179 -14.87 -0.95 -11.46
CA ASN A 179 -14.10 0.25 -11.17
C ASN A 179 -14.05 0.54 -9.66
N LEU A 180 -15.12 0.27 -8.91
CA LEU A 180 -15.12 0.52 -7.46
C LEU A 180 -14.21 -0.47 -6.73
N LYS A 181 -14.16 -1.73 -7.20
CA LYS A 181 -13.21 -2.73 -6.71
C LYS A 181 -11.76 -2.32 -7.00
N GLN A 182 -11.49 -1.89 -8.23
CA GLN A 182 -10.17 -1.40 -8.63
C GLN A 182 -9.74 -0.19 -7.81
N ALA A 183 -10.64 0.76 -7.57
CA ALA A 183 -10.37 1.89 -6.70
C ALA A 183 -10.00 1.45 -5.28
N GLN A 184 -10.76 0.50 -4.70
CA GLN A 184 -10.45 -0.03 -3.38
C GLN A 184 -9.05 -0.68 -3.35
N THR A 185 -8.69 -1.48 -4.35
CA THR A 185 -7.35 -2.07 -4.46
C THR A 185 -6.27 -1.00 -4.52
N ALA A 186 -6.43 0.01 -5.38
CA ALA A 186 -5.49 1.12 -5.49
C ALA A 186 -5.31 1.84 -4.14
N PHE A 187 -6.39 2.20 -3.44
CA PHE A 187 -6.30 2.85 -2.14
C PHE A 187 -5.72 1.95 -1.04
N LYS A 188 -5.95 0.64 -1.09
CA LYS A 188 -5.30 -0.32 -0.18
C LYS A 188 -3.78 -0.30 -0.36
N GLU A 189 -3.28 -0.21 -1.60
CA GLU A 189 -1.85 -0.07 -1.89
C GLU A 189 -1.31 1.30 -1.49
N VAL A 190 -2.06 2.38 -1.74
CA VAL A 190 -1.69 3.76 -1.34
C VAL A 190 -1.44 3.84 0.16
N ILE A 191 -2.28 3.24 1.00
CA ILE A 191 -2.13 3.28 2.45
C ILE A 191 -0.83 2.58 2.89
N ILE A 192 -0.52 1.42 2.30
CA ILE A 192 0.72 0.69 2.59
C ILE A 192 1.93 1.53 2.17
N LEU A 193 1.91 2.03 0.94
CA LEU A 193 3.01 2.83 0.41
C LEU A 193 3.20 4.14 1.19
N ALA A 194 2.13 4.74 1.70
CA ALA A 194 2.20 5.93 2.56
C ALA A 194 2.90 5.64 3.89
N ALA A 195 2.67 4.48 4.50
CA ALA A 195 3.40 4.07 5.70
C ALA A 195 4.89 3.88 5.40
N GLU A 196 5.23 3.23 4.29
CA GLU A 196 6.62 3.08 3.85
C GLU A 196 7.30 4.41 3.50
N ILE A 197 6.57 5.36 2.92
CA ILE A 197 7.09 6.71 2.68
C ILE A 197 7.34 7.40 4.02
N SER A 198 6.44 7.23 4.99
CA SER A 198 6.58 7.82 6.32
C SER A 198 7.81 7.26 7.06
N THR A 199 8.08 5.95 6.95
CA THR A 199 9.28 5.34 7.54
C THR A 199 10.55 5.92 6.91
N LEU A 200 10.57 6.02 5.57
CA LEU A 200 11.69 6.55 4.82
C LEU A 200 11.92 8.04 5.13
N GLN A 201 10.85 8.83 5.24
CA GLN A 201 10.93 10.24 5.62
C GLN A 201 11.50 10.41 7.03
N SER A 202 11.12 9.57 7.99
CA SER A 202 11.72 9.57 9.32
C SER A 202 13.22 9.29 9.26
N ALA A 203 13.63 8.28 8.48
CA ALA A 203 15.04 7.95 8.29
C ALA A 203 15.84 9.10 7.67
N ILE A 204 15.31 9.74 6.61
CA ILE A 204 15.93 10.89 5.94
C ILE A 204 16.12 12.07 6.90
N VAL A 205 15.11 12.37 7.72
CA VAL A 205 15.19 13.45 8.71
C VAL A 205 16.30 13.16 9.72
N LYS A 206 16.42 11.91 10.18
CA LYS A 206 17.49 11.49 11.09
C LYS A 206 18.87 11.61 10.45
N THR A 207 19.07 11.02 9.26
CA THR A 207 20.36 11.09 8.55
C THR A 207 20.79 12.54 8.32
N ARG A 208 19.86 13.42 7.95
CA ARG A 208 20.12 14.86 7.79
C ARG A 208 20.55 15.52 9.10
N LEU A 209 19.89 15.18 10.22
CA LEU A 209 20.26 15.71 11.55
C LEU A 209 21.66 15.25 11.95
N GLU A 210 21.96 13.96 11.78
CA GLU A 210 23.28 13.39 12.07
C GLU A 210 24.37 14.08 11.26
N MET A 211 24.21 14.19 9.93
CA MET A 211 25.17 14.90 9.06
C MET A 211 25.39 16.34 9.52
N HIS A 212 24.31 17.06 9.88
CA HIS A 212 24.41 18.44 10.34
C HIS A 212 25.11 18.58 11.70
N THR A 213 24.89 17.65 12.63
CA THR A 213 25.61 17.63 13.91
C THR A 213 27.10 17.37 13.72
N GLN A 214 27.46 16.38 12.90
CA GLN A 214 28.87 16.06 12.62
C GLN A 214 29.60 17.20 11.91
N MET A 215 28.95 17.89 10.97
CA MET A 215 29.53 19.08 10.32
C MET A 215 29.81 20.20 11.32
N LYS A 216 28.92 20.45 12.28
CA LYS A 216 29.12 21.46 13.33
C LYS A 216 30.29 21.10 14.26
N ASP A 217 30.39 19.84 14.65
CA ASP A 217 31.44 19.41 15.56
C ASP A 217 32.81 19.44 14.89
N LYS A 218 32.90 19.07 13.60
CA LYS A 218 34.10 19.29 12.80
C LYS A 218 34.49 20.77 12.71
N GLN A 219 33.53 21.67 12.51
CA GLN A 219 33.80 23.11 12.47
C GLN A 219 34.39 23.62 13.80
N LYS A 220 33.85 23.17 14.94
CA LYS A 220 34.38 23.52 16.27
C LYS A 220 35.81 23.03 16.47
N ILE A 221 36.09 21.77 16.14
CA ILE A 221 37.43 21.19 16.27
C ILE A 221 38.43 21.96 15.37
N VAL A 222 38.02 22.31 14.15
CA VAL A 222 38.88 23.08 13.23
C VAL A 222 39.10 24.52 13.72
N SER A 223 38.15 25.14 14.42
CA SER A 223 38.37 26.45 15.05
C SER A 223 39.31 26.35 16.26
N GLU A 224 39.17 25.33 17.11
CA GLU A 224 40.00 25.12 18.29
C GLU A 224 41.46 24.77 17.94
N LEU A 225 41.70 24.10 16.80
CA LEU A 225 43.05 23.81 16.30
C LEU A 225 43.75 25.01 15.65
N LYS A 226 43.03 26.11 15.41
CA LYS A 226 43.57 27.35 14.83
C LYS A 226 43.92 28.41 15.87
N GLU A 227 43.49 28.22 17.12
CA GLU A 227 43.91 29.01 18.29
C GLU A 227 45.16 28.42 18.94
#